data_AF-A0A6N8UW23-F1
#
_entry.id   AF-A0A6N8UW23-F1
#
_cell.length_a   1.000
_cell.length_b   1.000
_cell.length_c   1.000
_cell.angle_alpha   90.00
_cell.angle_beta   90.00
_cell.angle_gamma   90.00
#
_symmetry.space_group_name_H-M   'P 1'
#
loop_
_entity.id
_entity.type
_entity.pdbx_description
1 polymer ?
#
loop_
_entity_poly.entity_id
_entity_poly.type
_entity_poly.pdbx_seq_one_letter_code
_entity_poly.pdbx_strand_id
1 'polypeptide(L)'
;MIDAGRKTMNMEVHVPEVKGRSDLRIQSLSAEHGILEVSGESGPAVGERIELIPGYGDFTTVLHDRFYCLRDGRLEAGWPLEARGRLT
;
A
#
# COMPACT_ATOMS: atom_id res chain seq x y z
N MET A 1 7.32 -0.23 11.59
CA MET A 1 7.87 -0.43 10.22
C MET A 1 7.00 -1.45 9.51
N ILE A 2 6.77 -1.26 8.23
CA ILE A 2 5.99 -2.17 7.36
C ILE A 2 6.84 -2.63 6.18
N ASP A 3 6.40 -3.67 5.49
CA ASP A 3 7.03 -4.28 4.30
C ASP A 3 6.56 -3.69 2.96
N ALA A 4 5.79 -2.59 3.00
CA ALA A 4 5.38 -1.82 1.83
C ALA A 4 6.26 -0.59 1.66
N GLY A 5 7.25 -0.68 0.76
CA GLY A 5 8.15 0.42 0.37
C GLY A 5 7.84 1.02 -1.01
N ARG A 6 8.82 1.72 -1.60
CA ARG A 6 8.72 2.35 -2.93
C ARG A 6 8.52 1.36 -4.09
N LYS A 7 8.88 0.09 -3.91
CA LYS A 7 8.57 -0.97 -4.87
C LYS A 7 7.11 -1.43 -4.81
N THR A 8 6.37 -1.02 -3.79
CA THR A 8 4.94 -1.31 -3.62
C THR A 8 4.06 -0.12 -3.99
N MET A 9 4.46 1.10 -3.62
CA MET A 9 3.66 2.32 -3.85
C MET A 9 4.53 3.58 -3.86
N ASN A 10 3.99 4.68 -4.38
CA ASN A 10 4.64 6.01 -4.37
C ASN A 10 3.95 6.93 -3.34
N MET A 11 4.70 7.90 -2.78
CA MET A 11 4.19 8.89 -1.82
C MET A 11 4.45 10.35 -2.22
N GLU A 12 4.98 10.59 -3.42
CA GLU A 12 5.44 11.91 -3.89
C GLU A 12 4.27 12.82 -4.28
N VAL A 13 3.20 12.26 -4.85
CA VAL A 13 1.99 13.03 -5.25
C VAL A 13 1.04 13.20 -4.07
N HIS A 14 0.76 12.11 -3.37
CA HIS A 14 -0.04 12.09 -2.15
C HIS A 14 0.48 11.02 -1.21
N VAL A 15 0.42 11.26 0.10
CA VAL A 15 0.85 10.30 1.10
C VAL A 15 -0.21 9.18 1.20
N PRO A 16 0.17 7.89 1.14
CA PRO A 16 -0.77 6.80 1.35
C PRO A 16 -1.39 6.83 2.74
N GLU A 17 -2.69 6.54 2.82
CA GLU A 17 -3.44 6.55 4.07
C GLU A 17 -3.55 5.14 4.66
N VAL A 18 -3.48 5.01 5.99
CA VAL A 18 -3.74 3.75 6.66
C VAL A 18 -5.24 3.63 6.93
N LYS A 19 -5.90 2.72 6.21
CA LYS A 19 -7.35 2.57 6.25
C LYS A 19 -7.82 2.23 7.66
N GLY A 20 -8.73 3.05 8.20
CA GLY A 20 -9.31 2.84 9.53
C GLY A 20 -8.37 3.11 10.71
N ARG A 21 -7.18 3.69 10.48
CA ARG A 21 -6.18 3.98 11.53
C ARG A 21 -5.69 5.42 11.43
N SER A 22 -6.48 6.35 11.97
CA SER A 22 -6.13 7.79 12.00
C SER A 22 -4.94 8.11 12.91
N ASP A 23 -4.54 7.17 13.76
CA ASP A 23 -3.38 7.24 14.64
C ASP A 23 -2.05 6.89 13.94
N LEU A 24 -2.11 6.43 12.68
CA LEU A 24 -0.96 6.01 11.89
C LEU A 24 -0.80 6.86 10.63
N ARG A 25 0.43 7.27 10.34
CA ARG A 25 0.78 7.99 9.12
C ARG A 25 2.07 7.46 8.51
N ILE A 26 2.13 7.33 7.18
CA ILE A 26 3.38 7.01 6.49
C ILE A 26 4.30 8.24 6.55
N GLN A 27 5.42 8.09 7.26
CA GLN A 27 6.44 9.13 7.41
C GLN A 27 7.44 9.11 6.25
N SER A 28 7.90 7.92 5.85
CA SER A 28 8.88 7.76 4.76
C SER A 28 8.84 6.34 4.18
N LEU A 29 9.35 6.21 2.94
CA LEU A 29 9.49 4.93 2.24
C LEU A 29 10.94 4.70 1.78
N SER A 30 11.50 3.55 2.15
CA SER A 30 12.70 2.98 1.53
C SER A 30 12.31 2.14 0.29
N ALA A 31 13.21 1.30 -0.24
CA ALA A 31 12.85 0.41 -1.35
C ALA A 31 11.77 -0.62 -0.95
N GLU A 32 11.96 -1.31 0.17
CA GLU A 32 11.13 -2.43 0.62
C GLU A 32 10.35 -2.14 1.91
N HIS A 33 10.68 -1.06 2.63
CA HIS A 33 10.06 -0.77 3.92
C HIS A 33 9.44 0.62 3.98
N GLY A 34 8.34 0.72 4.73
CA GLY A 34 7.72 1.97 5.14
C GLY A 34 7.87 2.25 6.64
N ILE A 35 8.11 3.51 6.99
CA ILE A 35 8.15 3.98 8.37
C ILE A 35 6.81 4.64 8.69
N LEU A 36 6.19 4.19 9.79
CA LEU A 36 4.95 4.75 10.32
C LEU A 36 5.29 5.71 11.46
N GLU A 37 4.77 6.93 11.38
CA GLU A 37 4.57 7.80 12.54
C GLU A 37 3.32 7.32 13.29
N VAL A 38 3.42 7.23 14.61
CA VAL A 38 2.35 6.76 15.50
C VAL A 38 2.05 7.87 16.49
N SER A 39 0.82 8.38 16.46
CA SER A 39 0.36 9.40 17.41
C SER A 39 -0.36 8.83 18.64
N GLY A 40 -0.77 7.56 18.58
CA GLY A 40 -1.38 6.82 19.69
C GLY A 40 -0.37 6.17 20.64
N GLU A 41 -0.88 5.44 21.63
CA GLU A 41 -0.04 4.78 22.67
C GLU A 41 0.84 3.64 22.12
N SER A 42 0.39 2.96 21.06
CA SER A 42 1.15 1.86 20.45
C SER A 42 0.90 1.75 18.94
N GLY A 43 1.94 1.32 18.22
CA GLY A 43 1.84 0.99 16.80
C GLY A 43 1.29 -0.42 16.55
N PRO A 44 1.16 -0.84 15.28
CA PRO A 44 0.77 -2.20 14.94
C PRO A 44 1.70 -3.26 15.57
N ALA A 45 1.14 -4.39 15.95
CA ALA A 45 1.94 -5.53 16.39
C ALA A 45 2.77 -6.12 15.24
N VAL A 46 3.88 -6.78 15.56
CA VAL A 46 4.67 -7.49 14.54
C VAL A 46 3.82 -8.59 13.90
N GLY A 47 3.70 -8.57 12.57
CA GLY A 47 2.87 -9.51 11.81
C GLY A 47 1.40 -9.10 11.66
N GLU A 48 0.97 -8.01 12.30
CA GLU A 48 -0.35 -7.42 12.05
C GLU A 48 -0.44 -6.93 10.60
N ARG A 49 -1.54 -7.27 9.93
CA ARG A 49 -1.83 -6.81 8.57
C ARG A 49 -2.58 -5.48 8.63
N ILE A 50 -2.10 -4.50 7.89
CA ILE A 50 -2.78 -3.22 7.70
C ILE A 50 -3.13 -3.01 6.22
N GLU A 51 -4.17 -2.23 5.95
CA GLU A 51 -4.55 -1.85 4.60
C GLU A 51 -4.10 -0.41 4.33
N LEU A 52 -3.47 -0.19 3.17
CA LEU A 52 -3.04 1.13 2.72
C LEU A 52 -3.86 1.54 1.51
N ILE A 53 -4.39 2.76 1.54
CA ILE A 53 -4.99 3.42 0.38
C ILE A 53 -3.85 4.15 -0.33
N PRO A 54 -3.48 3.77 -1.57
CA PRO A 54 -2.40 4.43 -2.29
C PRO A 54 -2.73 5.90 -2.55
N GLY A 55 -1.74 6.78 -2.37
CA GLY A 55 -1.95 8.21 -2.60
C GLY A 55 -2.16 8.57 -4.07
N TYR A 56 -1.59 7.79 -5.00
CA TYR A 56 -1.81 7.96 -6.44
C TYR A 56 -1.90 6.59 -7.13
N GLY A 57 -3.06 6.31 -7.74
CA GLY A 57 -3.41 4.99 -8.27
C GLY A 57 -2.49 4.54 -9.41
N ASP A 58 -2.20 5.40 -10.38
CA ASP A 58 -1.49 5.00 -11.60
C ASP A 58 -0.03 4.62 -11.30
N PHE A 59 0.65 5.41 -10.45
CA PHE A 59 2.04 5.15 -10.04
C PHE A 59 2.17 3.91 -9.17
N THR A 60 1.09 3.49 -8.53
CA THR A 60 1.06 2.27 -7.71
C THR A 60 0.75 1.06 -8.58
N THR A 61 -0.32 1.13 -9.38
CA THR A 61 -0.84 0.02 -10.19
C THR A 61 0.24 -0.58 -11.10
N VAL A 62 1.05 0.27 -11.75
CA VAL A 62 2.10 -0.19 -12.68
C VAL A 62 3.23 -1.01 -12.01
N LEU A 63 3.34 -0.98 -10.68
CA LEU A 63 4.35 -1.72 -9.91
C LEU A 63 3.94 -3.18 -9.62
N HIS A 64 2.66 -3.54 -9.83
CA HIS A 64 2.10 -4.85 -9.50
C HIS A 64 1.69 -5.61 -10.75
N ASP A 65 1.80 -6.94 -10.76
CA ASP A 65 1.41 -7.75 -11.92
C ASP A 65 -0.10 -8.07 -11.96
N ARG A 66 -0.83 -7.90 -10.85
CA ARG A 66 -2.26 -8.22 -10.77
C ARG A 66 -2.97 -7.46 -9.66
N PHE A 67 -4.28 -7.32 -9.82
CA PHE A 67 -5.19 -7.05 -8.72
C PHE A 67 -5.70 -8.33 -8.10
N TYR A 68 -5.77 -8.38 -6.77
CA TYR A 68 -6.54 -9.39 -6.05
C TYR A 68 -7.91 -8.79 -5.73
N CYS A 69 -8.98 -9.40 -6.22
CA CYS A 69 -10.34 -8.93 -6.09
C CYS A 69 -11.02 -9.65 -4.93
N LEU A 70 -11.46 -8.88 -3.93
CA LEU A 70 -12.12 -9.41 -2.75
C LEU A 70 -13.61 -9.07 -2.74
N ARG A 71 -14.43 -10.02 -2.27
CA ARG A 71 -15.84 -9.82 -1.90
C ARG A 71 -16.11 -10.48 -0.56
N ASP A 72 -16.77 -9.77 0.33
CA ASP A 72 -17.10 -10.24 1.69
C ASP A 72 -15.86 -10.79 2.44
N GLY A 73 -14.72 -10.12 2.26
CA GLY A 73 -13.45 -10.49 2.89
C GLY A 73 -12.77 -11.73 2.31
N ARG A 74 -13.25 -12.28 1.19
CA ARG A 74 -12.71 -13.47 0.53
C ARG A 74 -12.18 -13.14 -0.84
N LEU A 75 -11.08 -13.78 -1.24
CA LEU A 75 -10.54 -13.69 -2.59
C LEU A 75 -11.50 -14.37 -3.58
N GLU A 76 -11.96 -13.61 -4.58
CA GLU A 76 -12.89 -14.09 -5.61
C GLU A 76 -12.19 -14.23 -6.97
N ALA A 77 -11.28 -13.31 -7.30
CA ALA A 77 -10.55 -13.32 -8.56
C ALA A 77 -9.17 -12.70 -8.44
N GLY A 78 -8.30 -13.01 -9.41
CA GLY A 78 -7.05 -12.29 -9.65
C GLY A 78 -7.06 -11.76 -11.08
N TRP A 79 -7.01 -10.44 -11.25
CA TRP A 79 -7.00 -9.81 -12.57
C TRP A 79 -5.58 -9.43 -12.96
N PRO A 80 -5.01 -10.00 -14.03
CA PRO A 80 -3.69 -9.62 -14.50
C PRO A 80 -3.71 -8.18 -15.05
N LEU A 81 -2.60 -7.47 -14.84
CA LEU A 81 -2.38 -6.14 -15.40
C LEU A 81 -1.67 -6.24 -16.75
N GLU A 82 -2.42 -6.63 -17.78
CA GLU A 82 -1.89 -6.97 -19.12
C GLU A 82 -1.13 -5.81 -19.80
N ALA A 83 -1.52 -4.57 -19.51
CA ALA A 83 -0.90 -3.36 -20.04
C ALA A 83 0.21 -2.78 -19.13
N ARG A 84 0.60 -3.49 -18.06
CA ARG A 84 1.61 -3.00 -17.12
C ARG A 84 2.92 -2.66 -17.85
N GLY A 85 3.36 -1.42 -17.70
CA GLY A 85 4.59 -0.93 -18.33
C GLY A 85 4.50 -0.68 -19.84
N ARG A 86 3.30 -0.73 -20.45
CA ARG A 86 3.09 -0.39 -21.87
C ARG A 86 2.79 1.10 -22.02
N LEU A 87 3.85 1.90 -22.00
CA LEU A 87 3.80 3.37 -22.10
C LEU A 87 3.87 3.89 -23.54
N THR A 88 3.80 2.99 -24.53
CA THR A 88 3.98 3.26 -25.96
C THR A 88 3.02 2.41 -26.77
#